data_AF-A0A7H1MKR7-F1
#
_entry.id   AF-A0A7H1MKR7-F1
#
_cell.length_a   1.000
_cell.length_b   1.000
_cell.length_c   1.000
_cell.angle_alpha   90.00
_cell.angle_beta   90.00
_cell.angle_gamma   90.00
#
_symmetry.space_group_name_H-M   'P 1'
#
loop_
_entity.id
_entity.type
_entity.pdbx_description
1 polymer ?
#
loop_
_entity_poly.entity_id
_entity_poly.type
_entity_poly.pdbx_seq_one_letter_code
_entity_poly.pdbx_strand_id
1 'polypeptide(L)'
;MVIFVEILFSLLIGGIGFLLLKNKDDLLGIKGKSIKKTAVGFGVWLIILAVAVLISILVWGSAPWPVIGILIVAMFSTMLLGIIISQKMFH
;
A
#
# COMPACT_ATOMS: atom_id res chain seq x y z
N MET A 1 2.17 4.35 -22.62
CA MET A 1 1.09 3.54 -22.01
C MET A 1 1.54 2.92 -20.68
N VAL A 2 2.71 2.27 -20.61
CA VAL A 2 3.23 1.63 -19.38
C VAL A 2 3.41 2.61 -18.21
N ILE A 3 4.09 3.74 -18.42
CA ILE A 3 4.33 4.76 -17.38
C ILE A 3 3.04 5.29 -16.74
N PHE A 4 1.99 5.50 -17.54
CA PHE A 4 0.69 5.96 -17.01
C PHE A 4 0.07 4.95 -16.05
N VAL A 5 0.14 3.66 -16.40
CA VAL A 5 -0.36 2.57 -15.55
C VAL A 5 0.44 2.48 -14.25
N GLU A 6 1.76 2.63 -14.32
CA GLU A 6 2.65 2.62 -13.13
C GLU A 6 2.36 3.78 -12.18
N ILE A 7 2.12 4.99 -12.71
CA ILE A 7 1.69 6.14 -11.91
C ILE A 7 0.33 5.86 -11.26
N LEU A 8 -0.62 5.28 -12.00
CA LEU A 8 -1.94 4.94 -11.47
C LEU A 8 -1.83 3.91 -10.32
N PHE A 9 -0.97 2.90 -10.48
CA PHE A 9 -0.69 1.93 -9.42
C PHE A 9 -0.04 2.58 -8.20
N SER A 10 0.91 3.48 -8.39
CA SER A 10 1.49 4.24 -7.28
C SER A 10 0.43 5.04 -6.52
N LEU A 11 -0.47 5.73 -7.22
CA LEU A 11 -1.58 6.46 -6.62
C LEU A 11 -2.55 5.53 -5.87
N LEU A 12 -2.84 4.34 -6.41
CA LEU A 12 -3.67 3.35 -5.71
C LEU A 12 -3.01 2.84 -4.44
N ILE A 13 -1.74 2.43 -4.50
CA ILE A 13 -0.97 1.95 -3.34
C ILE A 13 -0.90 3.05 -2.27
N GLY A 14 -0.55 4.28 -2.67
CA GLY A 14 -0.48 5.43 -1.79
C GLY A 14 -1.84 5.79 -1.20
N GLY A 15 -2.90 5.73 -2.01
CA GLY A 15 -4.28 5.97 -1.59
C GLY A 15 -4.75 4.97 -0.54
N ILE A 16 -4.46 3.68 -0.72
CA ILE A 16 -4.74 2.63 0.28
C ILE A 16 -3.96 2.93 1.57
N GLY A 17 -2.67 3.25 1.46
CA GLY A 17 -1.83 3.61 2.60
C GLY A 17 -2.39 4.80 3.39
N PHE A 18 -2.81 5.86 2.68
CA PHE A 18 -3.42 7.03 3.27
C PHE A 18 -4.78 6.73 3.94
N LEU A 19 -5.63 5.93 3.30
CA LEU A 19 -6.91 5.52 3.87
C LEU A 19 -6.74 4.72 5.17
N LEU A 20 -5.73 3.84 5.24
CA LEU A 20 -5.40 3.11 6.47
C LEU A 20 -4.99 4.08 7.59
N LEU A 21 -4.16 5.08 7.28
CA LEU A 21 -3.73 6.07 8.26
C LEU A 21 -4.86 7.00 8.72
N LYS A 22 -5.72 7.42 7.79
CA LYS A 22 -6.87 8.27 8.08
C LYS A 22 -7.88 7.56 9.00
N ASN A 23 -8.11 6.27 8.75
CA ASN A 23 -9.09 5.46 9.48
C ASN A 23 -8.44 4.55 10.53
N LYS A 24 -7.23 4.89 11.00
CA LYS A 24 -6.45 4.05 11.92
C LYS A 24 -7.16 3.72 13.24
N ASP A 25 -8.10 4.56 13.67
CA ASP A 25 -8.82 4.41 14.94
C ASP A 25 -10.19 3.72 14.77
N ASP A 26 -10.71 3.61 13.54
CA ASP A 26 -11.98 2.96 13.19
C ASP A 26 -11.93 2.42 11.76
N LEU A 27 -11.15 1.34 11.57
CA LEU A 27 -10.95 0.76 10.25
C LEU A 27 -12.07 -0.25 9.99
N LEU A 28 -12.95 0.05 9.02
CA LEU A 28 -14.05 -0.84 8.60
C LEU A 28 -14.98 -1.25 9.75
N GLY A 29 -15.21 -0.35 10.71
CA GLY A 29 -16.09 -0.60 11.87
C GLY A 29 -15.43 -1.36 13.02
N ILE A 30 -14.14 -1.69 12.90
CA ILE A 30 -13.40 -2.38 13.97
C ILE A 30 -12.70 -1.33 14.84
N LYS A 31 -13.25 -1.14 16.04
CA LYS A 31 -12.71 -0.25 17.06
C LYS A 31 -11.70 -1.00 17.93
N GLY A 32 -10.46 -0.54 17.99
CA GLY A 32 -9.52 -1.08 18.96
C GLY A 32 -8.03 -0.78 18.71
N LYS A 33 -7.26 -0.78 19.80
CA LYS A 33 -5.79 -0.63 19.79
C LYS A 33 -5.08 -1.64 18.87
N SER A 34 -5.66 -2.84 18.69
CA SER A 34 -5.11 -3.90 17.83
C SER A 34 -5.05 -3.48 16.37
N ILE A 35 -6.05 -2.76 15.86
CA ILE A 35 -6.10 -2.35 14.45
C ILE A 35 -5.28 -1.13 14.18
N LYS A 36 -5.20 -0.20 15.14
CA LYS A 36 -4.36 0.99 15.01
C LYS A 36 -2.92 0.66 14.65
N LYS A 37 -2.34 -0.36 15.30
CA LYS A 37 -0.96 -0.78 15.01
C LYS A 37 -0.83 -1.34 13.59
N THR A 38 -1.78 -2.16 13.15
CA THR A 38 -1.79 -2.72 11.78
C THR A 38 -2.00 -1.63 10.73
N ALA A 39 -2.99 -0.76 10.92
CA ALA A 39 -3.33 0.32 10.00
C ALA A 39 -2.19 1.33 9.87
N VAL A 40 -1.52 1.69 10.98
CA VAL A 40 -0.35 2.58 10.93
C VAL A 40 0.84 1.91 10.26
N GLY A 41 1.15 0.65 10.64
CA GLY A 41 2.29 -0.08 10.06
C GLY A 41 2.15 -0.26 8.55
N PHE A 42 1.04 -0.83 8.10
CA PHE A 42 0.78 -1.00 6.66
C PHE A 42 0.55 0.33 5.95
N GLY A 43 -0.09 1.31 6.60
CA GLY A 43 -0.33 2.63 6.03
C GLY A 43 0.96 3.35 5.65
N VAL A 44 1.92 3.42 6.59
CA VAL A 44 3.24 4.01 6.33
C VAL A 44 4.00 3.20 5.29
N TRP A 45 4.00 1.86 5.41
CA TRP A 45 4.71 0.98 4.48
C TRP A 45 4.23 1.14 3.03
N LEU A 46 2.92 1.17 2.80
CA LEU A 46 2.36 1.35 1.45
C LEU A 46 2.68 2.74 0.89
N ILE A 47 2.68 3.80 1.71
CA ILE A 47 3.11 5.13 1.25
C ILE A 47 4.58 5.11 0.83
N ILE A 48 5.46 4.46 1.60
CA ILE A 48 6.88 4.31 1.23
C ILE A 48 7.01 3.59 -0.12
N LEU A 49 6.26 2.51 -0.34
CA LEU A 49 6.27 1.80 -1.62
C LEU A 49 5.74 2.66 -2.77
N ALA A 50 4.66 3.42 -2.56
CA ALA A 50 4.13 4.34 -3.56
C ALA A 50 5.16 5.40 -3.97
N VAL A 51 5.84 6.00 -2.99
CA VAL A 51 6.93 6.96 -3.22
C VAL A 51 8.10 6.29 -3.93
N ALA A 52 8.48 5.07 -3.54
CA ALA A 52 9.53 4.31 -4.19
C ALA A 52 9.20 4.02 -5.67
N VAL A 53 7.94 3.70 -5.99
CA VAL A 53 7.49 3.57 -7.39
C VAL A 53 7.67 4.89 -8.15
N LEU A 54 7.23 6.03 -7.58
CA LEU A 54 7.39 7.33 -8.25
C LEU A 54 8.86 7.69 -8.50
N ILE A 55 9.72 7.51 -7.48
CA ILE A 55 11.16 7.73 -7.61
C ILE A 55 11.72 6.80 -8.69
N SER A 56 11.27 5.54 -8.70
CA SER A 56 11.76 4.55 -9.65
C SER A 56 11.42 4.90 -11.09
N ILE A 57 10.19 5.36 -11.35
CA ILE A 57 9.75 5.86 -12.67
C ILE A 57 10.61 7.07 -13.10
N LEU A 58 10.90 8.00 -12.19
CA LEU A 58 11.67 9.21 -12.50
C LEU A 58 13.14 8.92 -12.81
N VAL A 59 13.76 7.98 -12.10
CA VAL A 59 15.19 7.68 -12.22
C VAL A 59 15.47 6.69 -13.37
N TRP A 60 14.63 5.67 -13.52
CA TRP A 60 14.86 4.57 -14.46
C TRP A 60 13.83 4.53 -15.58
N GLY A 61 13.27 5.66 -16.02
CA GLY A 61 12.13 5.73 -16.96
C GLY A 61 12.20 4.94 -18.27
N SER A 62 13.35 4.35 -18.63
CA SER A 62 13.54 3.42 -19.75
C SER A 62 13.62 1.93 -19.35
N ALA A 63 13.86 1.61 -18.08
CA ALA A 63 14.06 0.27 -17.55
C ALA A 63 12.89 -0.12 -16.61
N PRO A 64 11.98 -1.01 -17.03
CA PRO A 64 10.75 -1.30 -16.28
C PRO A 64 10.96 -2.21 -15.06
N TRP A 65 12.08 -2.94 -14.99
CA TRP A 65 12.32 -3.96 -13.97
C TRP A 65 12.33 -3.46 -12.51
N PRO A 66 12.82 -2.25 -12.15
CA PRO A 66 12.83 -1.80 -10.77
C PRO A 66 11.41 -1.45 -10.30
N VAL A 67 10.59 -0.86 -11.16
CA VAL A 67 9.18 -0.56 -10.89
C VAL A 67 8.39 -1.85 -10.67
N ILE A 68 8.58 -2.85 -11.54
CA ILE A 68 7.93 -4.16 -11.41
C ILE A 68 8.28 -4.83 -10.08
N GLY A 69 9.56 -4.80 -9.66
CA GLY A 69 9.98 -5.36 -8.38
C GLY A 69 9.26 -4.73 -7.19
N ILE A 70 9.14 -3.40 -7.17
CA ILE A 70 8.42 -2.68 -6.11
C ILE A 70 6.93 -3.00 -6.13
N LEU A 71 6.32 -3.10 -7.33
CA LEU A 71 4.91 -3.45 -7.49
C LEU A 71 4.61 -4.86 -6.96
N ILE A 72 5.48 -5.83 -7.19
CA ILE A 72 5.33 -7.19 -6.64
C ILE A 72 5.33 -7.16 -5.10
N VAL A 73 6.25 -6.40 -4.49
CA VAL A 73 6.30 -6.23 -3.03
C VAL A 73 5.03 -5.54 -2.51
N ALA A 74 4.52 -4.53 -3.23
CA ALA A 74 3.28 -3.86 -2.88
C ALA A 74 2.08 -4.81 -2.94
N MET A 75 1.97 -5.61 -4.00
CA MET A 75 0.90 -6.61 -4.15
C MET A 75 0.91 -7.60 -2.99
N PHE A 76 2.08 -8.17 -2.67
CA PHE A 76 2.21 -9.10 -1.55
C PHE A 76 1.84 -8.46 -0.21
N SER A 77 2.26 -7.22 0.01
CA SER A 77 1.91 -6.44 1.20
C SER A 77 0.41 -6.19 1.31
N THR A 78 -0.26 -5.83 0.21
CA THR A 78 -1.71 -5.63 0.20
C THR A 78 -2.49 -6.93 0.39
N MET A 79 -1.99 -8.06 -0.11
CA MET A 79 -2.60 -9.37 0.10
C MET A 79 -2.52 -9.78 1.58
N LEU A 80 -1.33 -9.62 2.21
CA LEU A 80 -1.15 -9.86 3.64
C LEU A 80 -2.06 -8.97 4.49
N LEU A 81 -2.18 -7.68 4.13
CA LEU A 81 -3.09 -6.76 4.80
C LEU A 81 -4.54 -7.27 4.72
N GLY A 82 -4.98 -7.70 3.54
CA GLY A 82 -6.33 -8.25 3.34
C GLY A 82 -6.60 -9.47 4.23
N ILE A 83 -5.63 -10.40 4.33
CA ILE A 83 -5.71 -11.56 5.22
C ILE A 83 -5.83 -11.12 6.68
N ILE A 84 -4.96 -10.20 7.13
CA ILE A 84 -4.94 -9.74 8.53
C ILE A 84 -6.23 -9.00 8.89
N ILE A 85 -6.73 -8.14 8.01
CA ILE A 85 -8.00 -7.42 8.24
C ILE A 85 -9.15 -8.43 8.29
N SER A 86 -9.21 -9.37 7.36
CA SER A 86 -10.24 -10.42 7.34
C SER A 86 -10.24 -11.23 8.64
N GLN A 87 -9.07 -11.67 9.10
CA GLN A 87 -8.94 -12.37 10.38
C GLN A 87 -9.47 -11.55 11.54
N LYS A 88 -9.24 -10.23 11.58
CA LYS A 88 -9.74 -9.34 12.64
C LYS A 88 -11.21 -8.96 12.52
N MET A 89 -11.82 -9.14 11.35
CA MET A 89 -13.26 -8.92 11.14
C MET A 89 -14.10 -10.11 11.62
N PHE A 90 -13.59 -11.33 11.44
CA PHE A 90 -14.35 -12.56 11.63
C PHE A 90 -13.93 -13.38 12.87
N HIS A 91 -12.89 -12.96 13.60
CA HIS A 91 -12.54 -13.46 14.94
C HIS A 91 -12.62 -12.33 15.96
#